data_AF-A0A369Q474-F1
#
_entry.id   AF-A0A369Q474-F1
#
_cell.length_a   1.000
_cell.length_b   1.000
_cell.length_c   1.000
_cell.angle_alpha   90.00
_cell.angle_beta   90.00
_cell.angle_gamma   90.00
#
_symmetry.space_group_name_H-M   'P 1'
#
loop_
_entity.id
_entity.type
_entity.pdbx_description
1 polymer ?
#
loop_
_entity_poly.entity_id
_entity_poly.type
_entity_poly.pdbx_seq_one_letter_code
_entity_poly.pdbx_strand_id
1 'polypeptide(L)'
;MALLSRLGTVAADAGSAIRAGKLRAFLAGKLRNSVWARVEKRHVLYRLDKTLLTPPRAGLDARRYKNIDALDAKAFSESGSGGMPRQWYEDRFAEEAVLWAAVEHGDYAAFLWVVTGAALPGWYIPLQPRDKVVYAVVTAEAFKGRGLAPDLVRAALLAEQEEGADMLVDCKVWNSSARRAFEKVGFKSFATVPPSALKPFDGTEGQL
;
A
#
# COMPACT_ATOMS: atom_id res chain seq x y z
N MET A 1 28.18 -0.32 -15.51
CA MET A 1 28.64 1.10 -15.68
C MET A 1 28.03 2.10 -14.69
N ALA A 2 26.86 1.88 -14.07
CA ALA A 2 26.24 2.85 -13.15
C ALA A 2 26.88 3.00 -11.74
N LEU A 3 27.73 2.06 -11.31
CA LEU A 3 28.40 2.12 -10.00
C LEU A 3 29.58 3.09 -9.97
N LEU A 4 30.31 3.21 -11.08
CA LEU A 4 31.51 4.07 -11.17
C LEU A 4 31.15 5.55 -11.23
N SER A 5 30.01 5.92 -11.84
CA SER A 5 29.56 7.32 -11.87
C SER A 5 29.13 7.84 -10.50
N ARG A 6 28.54 6.98 -9.64
CA ARG A 6 28.11 7.36 -8.28
C ARG A 6 29.27 7.59 -7.31
N LEU A 7 30.41 6.91 -7.51
CA LEU A 7 31.59 7.10 -6.65
C LEU A 7 32.28 8.45 -6.92
N GLY A 8 32.29 8.90 -8.18
CA GLY A 8 32.88 10.18 -8.57
C GLY A 8 32.17 11.40 -7.96
N THR A 9 30.84 11.41 -7.96
CA THR A 9 30.05 12.51 -7.38
C THR A 9 30.22 12.60 -5.87
N VAL A 10 30.27 11.46 -5.19
CA VAL A 10 30.43 11.37 -3.73
C VAL A 10 31.78 11.93 -3.26
N ALA A 11 32.86 11.69 -4.02
CA ALA A 11 34.19 12.18 -3.70
C ALA A 11 34.33 13.70 -3.92
N ALA A 12 33.73 14.23 -4.99
CA ALA A 12 33.73 15.67 -5.28
C ALA A 12 33.01 16.49 -4.19
N ASP A 13 31.84 16.03 -3.75
CA ASP A 13 31.05 16.69 -2.70
C ASP A 13 31.76 16.65 -1.33
N ALA A 14 32.41 15.52 -1.01
CA ALA A 14 33.19 15.39 0.21
C ALA A 14 34.39 16.36 0.22
N GLY A 15 35.10 16.48 -0.90
CA GLY A 15 36.24 17.41 -1.05
C GLY A 15 35.86 18.89 -0.95
N SER A 16 34.63 19.25 -1.32
CA SER A 16 34.08 20.60 -1.13
C SER A 16 33.69 20.86 0.33
N ALA A 17 33.03 19.90 0.99
CA ALA A 17 32.63 20.01 2.39
C ALA A 17 33.81 20.06 3.39
N ILE A 18 34.90 19.35 3.09
CA ILE A 18 36.15 19.39 3.86
C ILE A 18 36.77 20.80 3.81
N ARG A 19 36.83 21.40 2.61
CA ARG A 19 37.38 22.76 2.42
C ARG A 19 36.56 23.85 3.11
N ALA A 20 35.27 23.64 3.31
CA ALA A 20 34.37 24.59 3.96
C ALA A 20 34.24 24.41 5.49
N GLY A 21 35.00 23.50 6.12
CA GLY A 21 34.87 23.20 7.56
C GLY A 21 33.53 22.56 7.96
N LYS A 22 32.74 22.08 6.99
CA LYS A 22 31.38 21.55 7.17
C LYS A 22 31.30 20.03 7.08
N LEU A 23 32.44 19.33 7.18
CA LEU A 23 32.53 17.87 7.07
C LEU A 23 31.58 17.13 8.01
N ARG A 24 31.44 17.60 9.27
CA ARG A 24 30.50 17.00 10.23
C ARG A 24 29.04 17.09 9.79
N ALA A 25 28.62 18.24 9.24
CA ALA A 25 27.25 18.43 8.75
C ALA A 25 26.97 17.60 7.48
N PHE A 26 27.94 17.48 6.59
CA PHE A 26 27.83 16.64 5.39
C PHE A 26 27.74 15.14 5.74
N LEU A 27 28.60 14.66 6.64
CA LEU A 27 28.58 13.26 7.10
C LEU A 27 27.29 12.96 7.88
N ALA A 28 26.84 13.87 8.76
CA ALA A 28 25.56 13.75 9.45
C ALA A 28 24.38 13.70 8.48
N GLY A 29 24.39 14.53 7.43
CA GLY A 29 23.38 14.52 6.37
C GLY A 29 23.34 13.21 5.58
N LYS A 30 24.50 12.66 5.21
CA LYS A 30 24.57 11.35 4.53
C LYS A 30 24.14 10.20 5.43
N LEU A 31 24.57 10.20 6.69
CA LEU A 31 24.15 9.20 7.66
C LEU A 31 22.63 9.27 7.87
N ARG A 32 22.07 10.48 8.02
CA ARG A 32 20.64 10.71 8.12
C ARG A 32 19.90 10.18 6.89
N ASN A 33 20.35 10.50 5.67
CA ASN A 33 19.70 10.05 4.43
C ASN A 33 19.81 8.53 4.25
N SER A 34 20.93 7.91 4.65
CA SER A 34 21.10 6.46 4.58
C SER A 34 20.20 5.73 5.58
N VAL A 35 20.10 6.25 6.80
CA VAL A 35 19.18 5.75 7.84
C VAL A 35 17.73 5.95 7.40
N TRP A 36 17.38 7.13 6.88
CA TRP A 36 16.04 7.41 6.37
C TRP A 36 15.65 6.51 5.19
N ALA A 37 16.54 6.28 4.22
CA ALA A 37 16.28 5.37 3.11
C ALA A 37 16.07 3.91 3.55
N ARG A 38 16.61 3.51 4.71
CA ARG A 38 16.34 2.18 5.32
C ARG A 38 15.01 2.16 6.07
N VAL A 39 14.67 3.24 6.77
CA VAL A 39 13.40 3.39 7.49
C VAL A 39 12.23 3.50 6.51
N GLU A 40 12.35 4.31 5.45
CA GLU A 40 11.30 4.57 4.47
C GLU A 40 10.76 3.32 3.78
N LYS A 41 11.61 2.30 3.67
CA LYS A 41 11.22 1.09 2.97
C LYS A 41 10.46 0.10 3.87
N ARG A 42 10.45 0.28 5.19
CA ARG A 42 9.76 -0.61 6.15
C ARG A 42 8.24 -0.53 5.98
N HIS A 43 7.58 -1.65 6.21
CA HIS A 43 6.13 -1.75 6.25
C HIS A 43 5.65 -2.02 7.66
N VAL A 44 4.53 -1.43 8.02
CA VAL A 44 3.75 -1.78 9.20
C VAL A 44 2.65 -2.71 8.73
N LEU A 45 2.55 -3.88 9.37
CA LEU A 45 1.51 -4.86 9.09
C LEU A 45 0.38 -4.68 10.09
N TYR A 46 -0.85 -4.76 9.59
CA TYR A 46 -2.05 -4.65 10.40
C TYR A 46 -2.95 -5.86 10.18
N ARG A 47 -3.67 -6.21 11.25
CA ARG A 47 -4.76 -7.19 11.24
C ARG A 47 -6.03 -6.47 11.68
N LEU A 48 -7.14 -6.74 11.00
CA LEU A 48 -8.43 -6.18 11.36
C LEU A 48 -8.92 -6.78 12.67
N ASP A 49 -9.25 -5.92 13.63
CA ASP A 49 -10.10 -6.33 14.75
C ASP A 49 -11.56 -6.23 14.30
N LYS A 50 -12.18 -7.38 13.99
CA LYS A 50 -13.55 -7.45 13.47
C LYS A 50 -14.57 -6.84 14.45
N THR A 51 -14.27 -6.76 15.74
CA THR A 51 -15.15 -6.15 16.74
C THR A 51 -15.20 -4.62 16.64
N LEU A 52 -14.20 -4.01 16.00
CA LEU A 52 -14.12 -2.57 15.79
C LEU A 52 -14.61 -2.14 14.40
N LEU A 53 -14.99 -3.09 13.54
CA LEU A 53 -15.45 -2.78 12.19
C LEU A 53 -16.85 -2.18 12.24
N THR A 54 -16.95 -0.92 11.84
CA THR A 54 -18.22 -0.21 11.71
C THR A 54 -18.70 -0.19 10.25
N PRO A 55 -20.01 -0.03 10.00
CA PRO A 55 -20.53 0.25 8.66
C PRO A 55 -19.87 1.49 8.02
N PRO A 56 -19.76 1.54 6.69
CA PRO A 56 -19.39 2.76 5.99
C PRO A 56 -20.46 3.84 6.18
N ARG A 57 -20.12 5.10 5.90
CA ARG A 57 -21.11 6.19 5.88
C ARG A 57 -22.29 5.88 4.94
N ALA A 58 -23.48 6.36 5.30
CA ALA A 58 -24.67 6.23 4.46
C ALA A 58 -24.46 6.90 3.09
N GLY A 59 -25.03 6.29 2.04
CA GLY A 59 -24.97 6.83 0.67
C GLY A 59 -23.65 6.64 -0.06
N LEU A 60 -22.68 5.90 0.50
CA LEU A 60 -21.49 5.48 -0.25
C LEU A 60 -21.91 4.53 -1.38
N ASP A 61 -21.69 4.94 -2.64
CA ASP A 61 -21.77 4.05 -3.80
C ASP A 61 -20.45 3.29 -3.94
N ALA A 62 -20.33 2.17 -3.22
CA ALA A 62 -19.21 1.26 -3.29
C ALA A 62 -19.53 0.10 -4.24
N ARG A 63 -18.70 -0.05 -5.28
CA ARG A 63 -18.87 -1.05 -6.34
C ARG A 63 -17.72 -2.03 -6.34
N ARG A 64 -18.04 -3.28 -6.65
CA ARG A 64 -17.09 -4.39 -6.67
C ARG A 64 -16.92 -4.93 -8.09
N TYR A 65 -15.67 -5.09 -8.51
CA TYR A 65 -15.28 -5.52 -9.84
C TYR A 65 -14.31 -6.70 -9.73
N LYS A 66 -14.57 -7.74 -10.53
CA LYS A 66 -13.74 -8.95 -10.61
C LYS A 66 -12.96 -9.07 -11.92
N ASN A 67 -13.24 -8.20 -12.88
CA ASN A 67 -12.58 -8.15 -14.16
C ASN A 67 -12.58 -6.72 -14.68
N ILE A 68 -11.71 -6.45 -15.65
CA ILE A 68 -11.54 -5.12 -16.20
C ILE A 68 -12.68 -4.70 -17.13
N ASP A 69 -13.36 -5.66 -17.78
CA ASP A 69 -14.42 -5.36 -18.75
C ASP A 69 -15.67 -4.76 -18.09
N ALA A 70 -15.82 -4.96 -16.78
CA ALA A 70 -16.86 -4.32 -15.98
C ALA A 70 -16.55 -2.85 -15.62
N LEU A 71 -15.33 -2.36 -15.88
CA LEU A 71 -14.96 -0.97 -15.67
C LEU A 71 -15.23 -0.14 -16.93
N ASP A 72 -15.86 1.02 -16.75
CA ASP A 72 -16.01 1.99 -17.81
C ASP A 72 -14.72 2.81 -18.03
N ALA A 73 -14.68 3.53 -19.14
CA ALA A 73 -13.49 4.28 -19.57
C ALA A 73 -13.00 5.32 -18.54
N LYS A 74 -13.87 5.83 -17.65
CA LYS A 74 -13.51 6.84 -16.65
C LYS A 74 -12.65 6.30 -15.51
N ALA A 75 -12.52 4.97 -15.37
CA ALA A 75 -11.67 4.37 -14.34
C ALA A 75 -10.18 4.53 -14.62
N PHE A 76 -9.82 4.82 -15.88
CA PHE A 76 -8.45 4.79 -16.38
C PHE A 76 -7.88 6.20 -16.56
N SER A 77 -6.58 6.36 -16.33
CA SER A 77 -5.88 7.65 -16.45
C SER A 77 -6.00 8.28 -17.85
N GLU A 78 -6.16 7.44 -18.86
CA GLU A 78 -6.26 7.75 -20.28
C GLU A 78 -7.49 8.62 -20.60
N SER A 79 -8.51 8.60 -19.74
CA SER A 79 -9.69 9.46 -19.85
C SER A 79 -9.56 10.78 -19.08
N GLY A 80 -8.36 11.13 -18.60
CA GLY A 80 -8.13 12.28 -17.72
C GLY A 80 -8.56 12.08 -16.27
N SER A 81 -8.83 10.83 -15.86
CA SER A 81 -9.15 10.51 -14.47
C SER A 81 -7.88 10.49 -13.59
N GLY A 82 -8.06 10.59 -12.27
CA GLY A 82 -6.99 10.37 -11.29
C GLY A 82 -6.63 8.89 -11.07
N GLY A 83 -7.11 7.98 -11.93
CA GLY A 83 -6.83 6.55 -11.88
C GLY A 83 -5.43 6.18 -12.37
N MET A 84 -5.17 4.88 -12.45
CA MET A 84 -3.94 4.32 -13.05
C MET A 84 -4.14 4.01 -14.55
N PRO A 85 -3.06 3.75 -15.32
CA PRO A 85 -3.18 3.24 -16.68
C PRO A 85 -3.97 1.93 -16.74
N ARG A 86 -4.67 1.66 -17.85
CA ARG A 86 -5.48 0.43 -18.00
C ARG A 86 -4.69 -0.84 -17.73
N GLN A 87 -3.48 -0.95 -18.30
CA GLN A 87 -2.58 -2.09 -18.09
C GLN A 87 -2.34 -2.39 -16.61
N TRP A 88 -2.24 -1.34 -15.78
CA TRP A 88 -2.02 -1.52 -14.34
C TRP A 88 -3.19 -2.24 -13.67
N TYR A 89 -4.43 -2.02 -14.11
CA TYR A 89 -5.59 -2.77 -13.62
C TYR A 89 -5.59 -4.21 -14.14
N GLU A 90 -5.22 -4.42 -15.41
CA GLU A 90 -5.13 -5.75 -16.03
C GLU A 90 -4.17 -6.64 -15.24
N ASP A 91 -3.00 -6.12 -14.89
CA ASP A 91 -2.00 -6.83 -14.09
C ASP A 91 -2.57 -7.26 -12.73
N ARG A 92 -3.39 -6.42 -12.07
CA ARG A 92 -4.01 -6.77 -10.78
C ARG A 92 -5.13 -7.77 -10.88
N PHE A 93 -5.97 -7.67 -11.91
CA PHE A 93 -6.99 -8.70 -12.15
C PHE A 93 -6.35 -10.06 -12.50
N ALA A 94 -5.20 -10.07 -13.17
CA ALA A 94 -4.44 -11.28 -13.44
C ALA A 94 -3.85 -11.94 -12.17
N GLU A 95 -3.64 -11.16 -11.10
CA GLU A 95 -3.29 -11.63 -9.75
C GLU A 95 -4.52 -12.13 -8.95
N GLU A 96 -5.66 -12.38 -9.61
CA GLU A 96 -6.95 -12.74 -9.00
C GLU A 96 -7.45 -11.72 -7.95
N ALA A 97 -7.00 -10.47 -8.05
CA ALA A 97 -7.42 -9.43 -7.15
C ALA A 97 -8.80 -8.89 -7.52
N VAL A 98 -9.55 -8.47 -6.51
CA VAL A 98 -10.84 -7.82 -6.61
C VAL A 98 -10.65 -6.33 -6.39
N LEU A 99 -11.20 -5.54 -7.30
CA LEU A 99 -11.24 -4.09 -7.17
C LEU A 99 -12.54 -3.67 -6.50
N TRP A 100 -12.41 -2.79 -5.51
CA TRP A 100 -13.48 -2.01 -4.94
C TRP A 100 -13.29 -0.55 -5.31
N ALA A 101 -14.37 0.12 -5.74
CA ALA A 101 -14.32 1.53 -6.07
C ALA A 101 -15.48 2.31 -5.43
N ALA A 102 -15.17 3.51 -4.95
CA ALA A 102 -16.18 4.48 -4.54
C ALA A 102 -16.49 5.40 -5.71
N VAL A 103 -17.78 5.53 -6.06
CA VAL A 103 -18.24 6.41 -7.14
C VAL A 103 -18.98 7.61 -6.54
N GLU A 104 -18.57 8.83 -6.87
CA GLU A 104 -19.27 10.06 -6.50
C GLU A 104 -19.64 10.82 -7.78
N HIS A 105 -20.92 11.16 -7.94
CA HIS A 105 -21.43 11.91 -9.10
C HIS A 105 -21.08 11.30 -10.48
N GLY A 106 -20.92 9.98 -10.54
CA GLY A 106 -20.58 9.26 -11.77
C GLY A 106 -19.08 9.25 -12.11
N ASP A 107 -18.22 9.68 -11.18
CA ASP A 107 -16.76 9.61 -11.28
C ASP A 107 -16.16 8.71 -10.19
N TYR A 108 -15.06 8.04 -10.52
CA TYR A 108 -14.34 7.18 -9.58
C TYR A 108 -13.54 8.03 -8.58
N ALA A 109 -14.00 8.05 -7.33
CA ALA A 109 -13.44 8.88 -6.28
C ALA A 109 -12.30 8.18 -5.50
N ALA A 110 -12.41 6.86 -5.33
CA ALA A 110 -11.39 6.05 -4.68
C ALA A 110 -11.38 4.62 -5.21
N PHE A 111 -10.22 3.98 -5.13
CA PHE A 111 -9.97 2.59 -5.49
C PHE A 111 -9.30 1.85 -4.33
N LEU A 112 -9.59 0.56 -4.22
CA LEU A 112 -9.11 -0.34 -3.19
C LEU A 112 -8.97 -1.73 -3.81
N TRP A 113 -7.84 -2.39 -3.61
CA TRP A 113 -7.66 -3.77 -4.05
C TRP A 113 -7.67 -4.74 -2.87
N VAL A 114 -8.29 -5.89 -3.11
CA VAL A 114 -8.31 -7.03 -2.18
C VAL A 114 -7.86 -8.27 -2.93
N VAL A 115 -6.88 -8.99 -2.42
CA VAL A 115 -6.47 -10.31 -2.95
C VAL A 115 -6.61 -11.37 -1.88
N THR A 116 -6.82 -12.61 -2.29
CA THR A 116 -6.88 -13.75 -1.37
C THR A 116 -5.49 -14.25 -1.01
N GLY A 117 -5.33 -14.87 0.16
CA GLY A 117 -4.06 -15.45 0.58
C GLY A 117 -3.56 -16.55 -0.36
N ALA A 118 -4.48 -17.31 -0.98
CA ALA A 118 -4.15 -18.30 -2.00
C ALA A 118 -3.44 -17.69 -3.24
N ALA A 119 -3.86 -16.50 -3.65
CA ALA A 119 -3.30 -15.79 -4.81
C ALA A 119 -2.07 -14.92 -4.46
N LEU A 120 -1.69 -14.85 -3.18
CA LEU A 120 -0.57 -14.03 -2.70
C LEU A 120 0.48 -14.86 -1.93
N PRO A 121 1.13 -15.84 -2.59
CA PRO A 121 2.20 -16.60 -1.97
C PRO A 121 3.39 -15.68 -1.66
N GLY A 122 4.00 -15.84 -0.48
CA GLY A 122 5.17 -15.05 -0.10
C GLY A 122 4.87 -13.62 0.37
N TRP A 123 3.66 -13.38 0.89
CA TRP A 123 3.42 -12.18 1.70
C TRP A 123 4.28 -12.21 2.97
N TYR A 124 4.39 -11.08 3.68
CA TYR A 124 5.32 -10.91 4.81
C TYR A 124 5.18 -11.93 5.95
N ILE A 125 4.02 -12.58 6.03
CA ILE A 125 3.73 -13.70 6.93
C ILE A 125 3.00 -14.78 6.11
N PRO A 126 3.05 -16.05 6.54
CA PRO A 126 2.21 -17.10 5.97
C PRO A 126 0.73 -16.71 6.03
N LEU A 127 0.03 -16.85 4.91
CA LEU A 127 -1.40 -16.59 4.77
C LEU A 127 -2.17 -17.90 4.63
N GLN A 128 -3.36 -17.96 5.23
CA GLN A 128 -4.32 -19.01 4.91
C GLN A 128 -4.95 -18.71 3.54
N PRO A 129 -5.40 -19.74 2.78
CA PRO A 129 -6.01 -19.56 1.47
C PRO A 129 -7.16 -18.54 1.44
N ARG A 130 -7.92 -18.47 2.54
CA ARG A 130 -9.11 -17.62 2.69
C ARG A 130 -8.81 -16.22 3.22
N ASP A 131 -7.61 -15.97 3.74
CA ASP A 131 -7.22 -14.66 4.24
C ASP A 131 -7.34 -13.61 3.12
N LYS A 132 -7.61 -12.37 3.49
CA LYS A 132 -7.72 -11.26 2.55
C LYS A 132 -6.65 -10.23 2.84
N VAL A 133 -5.94 -9.80 1.81
CA VAL A 133 -4.98 -8.70 1.90
C VAL A 133 -5.54 -7.50 1.14
N VAL A 134 -5.78 -6.42 1.87
CA VAL A 134 -6.03 -5.10 1.31
C VAL A 134 -4.69 -4.50 0.87
N TYR A 135 -4.63 -4.02 -0.36
CA TYR A 135 -3.47 -3.27 -0.86
C TYR A 135 -3.90 -2.20 -1.86
N ALA A 136 -2.97 -1.30 -2.19
CA ALA A 136 -3.15 -0.23 -3.19
C ALA A 136 -4.45 0.59 -3.02
N VAL A 137 -4.63 1.21 -1.85
CA VAL A 137 -5.74 2.16 -1.62
C VAL A 137 -5.37 3.53 -2.18
N VAL A 138 -6.18 4.04 -3.10
CA VAL A 138 -5.95 5.33 -3.76
C VAL A 138 -7.22 6.17 -3.69
N THR A 139 -7.07 7.46 -3.40
CA THR A 139 -8.17 8.43 -3.47
C THR A 139 -7.75 9.54 -4.41
N ALA A 140 -8.60 9.85 -5.39
CA ALA A 140 -8.36 10.93 -6.33
C ALA A 140 -8.25 12.27 -5.59
N GLU A 141 -7.39 13.17 -6.08
CA GLU A 141 -7.00 14.40 -5.36
C GLU A 141 -8.22 15.25 -4.95
N ALA A 142 -9.18 15.43 -5.86
CA ALA A 142 -10.41 16.19 -5.64
C ALA A 142 -11.30 15.64 -4.50
N PHE A 143 -11.08 14.39 -4.11
CA PHE A 143 -11.87 13.64 -3.14
C PHE A 143 -11.12 13.36 -1.83
N LYS A 144 -9.84 13.75 -1.72
CA LYS A 144 -9.05 13.59 -0.50
C LYS A 144 -9.64 14.40 0.67
N GLY A 145 -9.38 13.93 1.88
CA GLY A 145 -9.86 14.57 3.12
C GLY A 145 -11.33 14.32 3.48
N ARG A 146 -12.11 13.68 2.60
CA ARG A 146 -13.56 13.43 2.80
C ARG A 146 -13.90 12.13 3.53
N GLY A 147 -12.91 11.40 4.02
CA GLY A 147 -13.11 10.09 4.67
C GLY A 147 -13.44 8.93 3.72
N LEU A 148 -13.32 9.12 2.40
CA LEU A 148 -13.69 8.11 1.41
C LEU A 148 -12.87 6.82 1.49
N ALA A 149 -11.55 6.90 1.66
CA ALA A 149 -10.70 5.71 1.78
C ALA A 149 -11.13 4.79 2.94
N PRO A 150 -11.24 5.24 4.21
CA PRO A 150 -11.68 4.35 5.28
C PRO A 150 -13.12 3.83 5.09
N ASP A 151 -14.03 4.61 4.49
CA ASP A 151 -15.38 4.13 4.19
C ASP A 151 -15.40 3.05 3.10
N LEU A 152 -14.64 3.22 2.02
CA LEU A 152 -14.49 2.20 0.99
C LEU A 152 -13.86 0.92 1.55
N VAL A 153 -12.85 1.05 2.41
CA VAL A 153 -12.24 -0.09 3.09
C VAL A 153 -13.27 -0.80 3.99
N ARG A 154 -14.09 -0.09 4.78
CA ARG A 154 -15.16 -0.72 5.56
C ARG A 154 -16.15 -1.49 4.69
N ALA A 155 -16.61 -0.87 3.60
CA ALA A 155 -17.55 -1.49 2.68
C ALA A 155 -16.99 -2.79 2.09
N ALA A 156 -15.74 -2.76 1.61
CA ALA A 156 -15.07 -3.94 1.08
C ALA A 156 -14.87 -5.02 2.14
N LEU A 157 -14.39 -4.67 3.33
CA LEU A 157 -14.18 -5.64 4.40
C LEU A 157 -15.49 -6.31 4.80
N LEU A 158 -16.56 -5.55 5.03
CA LEU A 158 -17.87 -6.13 5.37
C LEU A 158 -18.38 -7.11 4.31
N ALA A 159 -18.13 -6.85 3.04
CA ALA A 159 -18.57 -7.70 1.93
C ALA A 159 -17.65 -8.89 1.66
N GLU A 160 -16.36 -8.79 1.98
CA GLU A 160 -15.36 -9.86 1.77
C GLU A 160 -15.14 -10.70 3.03
N GLN A 161 -15.92 -10.49 4.09
CA GLN A 161 -15.79 -11.24 5.34
C GLN A 161 -16.08 -12.71 5.14
N GLU A 162 -15.16 -13.54 5.63
CA GLU A 162 -15.29 -14.98 5.68
C GLU A 162 -14.99 -15.45 7.10
N GLU A 163 -15.75 -16.45 7.57
CA GLU A 163 -15.56 -17.03 8.90
C GLU A 163 -14.18 -17.69 8.99
N GLY A 164 -13.47 -17.43 10.09
CA GLY A 164 -12.11 -17.95 10.31
C GLY A 164 -11.00 -17.31 9.48
N ALA A 165 -11.31 -16.44 8.50
CA ALA A 165 -10.30 -15.76 7.68
C ALA A 165 -9.82 -14.45 8.34
N ASP A 166 -8.51 -14.18 8.26
CA ASP A 166 -7.92 -12.90 8.63
C ASP A 166 -8.10 -11.86 7.52
N MET A 167 -8.18 -10.59 7.93
CA MET A 167 -8.13 -9.44 7.02
C MET A 167 -6.94 -8.57 7.39
N LEU A 168 -6.08 -8.38 6.41
CA LEU A 168 -4.72 -7.89 6.62
C LEU A 168 -4.44 -6.72 5.67
N VAL A 169 -3.54 -5.82 6.08
CA VAL A 169 -3.04 -4.75 5.22
C VAL A 169 -1.61 -4.40 5.62
N ASP A 170 -0.79 -4.04 4.64
CA ASP A 170 0.50 -3.41 4.89
C ASP A 170 0.49 -1.94 4.49
N CYS A 171 1.30 -1.16 5.19
CA CYS A 171 1.46 0.26 4.88
C CYS A 171 2.90 0.68 5.12
N LYS A 172 3.44 1.53 4.24
CA LYS A 172 4.75 2.14 4.47
C LYS A 172 4.75 2.92 5.78
N VAL A 173 5.83 2.77 6.56
CA VAL A 173 5.96 3.46 7.86
C VAL A 173 5.88 5.00 7.73
N TRP A 174 6.35 5.57 6.61
CA TRP A 174 6.28 7.00 6.38
C TRP A 174 4.87 7.49 6.01
N ASN A 175 3.96 6.61 5.59
CA ASN A 175 2.62 6.98 5.15
C ASN A 175 1.66 7.10 6.34
N SER A 176 1.88 8.10 7.19
CA SER A 176 1.03 8.36 8.38
C SER A 176 -0.45 8.54 8.05
N SER A 177 -0.77 9.11 6.89
CA SER A 177 -2.15 9.32 6.45
C SER A 177 -2.88 7.99 6.22
N ALA A 178 -2.30 7.08 5.44
CA ALA A 178 -2.91 5.78 5.20
C ALA A 178 -2.97 4.93 6.47
N ARG A 179 -1.93 4.95 7.31
CA ARG A 179 -1.94 4.25 8.61
C ARG A 179 -3.11 4.69 9.49
N ARG A 180 -3.32 6.01 9.65
CA ARG A 180 -4.47 6.56 10.38
C ARG A 180 -5.81 6.17 9.74
N ALA A 181 -5.87 6.08 8.41
CA ALA A 181 -7.08 5.61 7.74
C ALA A 181 -7.38 4.15 8.11
N PHE A 182 -6.39 3.26 8.10
CA PHE A 182 -6.57 1.86 8.51
C PHE A 182 -6.96 1.73 9.99
N GLU A 183 -6.28 2.46 10.88
CA GLU A 183 -6.60 2.47 12.32
C GLU A 183 -8.07 2.87 12.57
N LYS A 184 -8.60 3.86 11.84
CA LYS A 184 -10.01 4.28 11.90
C LYS A 184 -11.01 3.21 11.45
N VAL A 185 -10.56 2.24 10.64
CA VAL A 185 -11.40 1.13 10.18
C VAL A 185 -11.45 -0.01 11.20
N GLY A 186 -10.54 -0.01 12.18
CA GLY A 186 -10.42 -1.09 13.18
C GLY A 186 -9.19 -1.97 12.98
N PHE A 187 -8.28 -1.62 12.06
CA PHE A 187 -7.00 -2.30 11.94
C PHE A 187 -6.09 -1.99 13.13
N LYS A 188 -5.46 -3.03 13.67
CA LYS A 188 -4.43 -2.94 14.71
C LYS A 188 -3.10 -3.38 14.14
N SER A 189 -2.06 -2.55 14.33
CA SER A 189 -0.71 -2.95 13.94
C SER A 189 -0.21 -4.07 14.84
N PHE A 190 0.48 -5.05 14.25
CA PHE A 190 1.06 -6.17 15.01
C PHE A 190 2.54 -6.39 14.71
N ALA A 191 3.05 -5.88 13.59
CA ALA A 191 4.46 -6.00 13.22
C ALA A 191 4.94 -4.82 12.38
N THR A 192 6.26 -4.59 12.39
CA THR A 192 6.96 -3.72 11.44
C THR A 192 8.09 -4.50 10.80
N VAL A 193 8.03 -4.67 9.48
CA VAL A 193 8.94 -5.54 8.72
C VAL A 193 9.86 -4.74 7.80
N PRO A 194 11.12 -5.19 7.62
CA PRO A 194 12.01 -4.60 6.63
C PRO A 194 11.54 -4.93 5.20
N PRO A 195 12.04 -4.22 4.19
CA PRO A 195 11.65 -4.44 2.79
C PRO A 195 12.17 -5.79 2.27
N SER A 196 13.30 -6.24 2.83
CA SER A 196 13.93 -7.51 2.52
C SER A 196 13.15 -8.73 3.00
N ALA A 197 12.09 -8.53 3.78
CA ALA A 197 11.17 -9.61 4.16
C ALA A 197 10.28 -10.06 2.98
N LEU A 198 10.28 -9.36 1.84
CA LEU A 198 9.63 -9.75 0.59
C LEU A 198 10.34 -10.91 -0.15
N LYS A 199 11.16 -11.71 0.54
CA LYS A 199 11.64 -12.93 -0.11
C LYS A 199 10.43 -13.84 -0.31
N PRO A 200 10.25 -14.45 -1.49
CA PRO A 200 9.26 -15.51 -1.66
C PRO A 200 9.44 -16.50 -0.51
N PHE A 201 8.35 -16.82 0.19
CA PHE A 201 8.38 -17.91 1.17
C PHE A 201 8.70 -19.17 0.38
N ASP A 202 9.95 -19.64 0.44
CA ASP A 202 10.45 -20.79 -0.32
C ASP A 202 10.07 -22.13 0.35
N GLY A 203 9.27 -22.08 1.42
CA GLY A 203 8.80 -23.27 2.14
C GLY A 203 9.90 -23.96 2.95
N THR A 204 11.11 -23.39 3.00
CA THR A 204 12.25 -23.95 3.73
C THR A 204 12.68 -23.01 4.86
N GLU A 205 12.71 -23.57 6.07
CA GLU A 205 13.06 -22.93 7.36
C GLU A 205 11.88 -22.17 8.00
N GLY A 206 11.26 -22.63 9.10
CA GLY A 206 11.90 -23.12 10.32
C GLY A 206 12.01 -21.96 11.32
N GLN A 207 11.05 -21.90 12.25
CA GLN A 207 11.05 -21.12 13.50
C GLN A 207 10.98 -19.57 13.40
N LEU A 208 9.82 -19.03 13.81
CA LEU A 208 9.76 -17.87 14.70
C LEU A 208 9.22 -18.34 16.05
#